data_AF-A0A9W8UJ36-F1
#
_entry.id   AF-A0A9W8UJ36-F1
#
_cell.length_a   1.000
_cell.length_b   1.000
_cell.length_c   1.000
_cell.angle_alpha   90.00
_cell.angle_beta   90.00
_cell.angle_gamma   90.00
#
_symmetry.space_group_name_H-M   'P 1'
#
loop_
_entity.id
_entity.type
_entity.pdbx_description
1 polymer ?
#
loop_
_entity_poly.entity_id
_entity_poly.type
_entity_poly.pdbx_seq_one_letter_code
_entity_poly.pdbx_strand_id
1 'polypeptide(L)'
;MKFAAVLAFAATTALAAPKPGGDGPPPTDGQCVGVEKGPEPGSWVFKDCALFQIPPGSPCTTIPEDLSKPYPDCCPQPSCPE
;
A
#
# COMPACT_ATOMS: atom_id res chain seq x y z
N MET A 1 37.11 13.68 54.59
CA MET A 1 37.56 13.02 53.35
C MET A 1 36.33 12.71 52.51
N LYS A 2 36.19 13.36 51.35
CA LYS A 2 35.08 13.22 50.39
C LYS A 2 35.24 11.91 49.61
N PHE A 3 34.24 11.05 49.62
CA PHE A 3 34.16 9.93 48.67
C PHE A 3 33.22 10.31 47.53
N ALA A 4 33.83 10.67 46.42
CA ALA A 4 33.20 10.82 45.12
C ALA A 4 33.03 9.45 44.47
N ALA A 5 31.87 9.19 43.88
CA ALA A 5 31.74 8.57 42.57
C ALA A 5 30.26 8.52 42.19
N VAL A 6 29.84 9.51 41.40
CA VAL A 6 28.54 9.52 40.71
C VAL A 6 28.62 8.47 39.61
N LEU A 7 27.93 7.35 39.77
CA LEU A 7 27.66 6.40 38.69
C LEU A 7 26.51 6.95 37.85
N ALA A 8 26.82 7.79 36.87
CA ALA A 8 25.91 8.12 35.80
C ALA A 8 26.25 7.26 34.57
N PHE A 9 25.63 6.08 34.47
CA PHE A 9 25.49 5.41 33.18
C PHE A 9 24.41 6.14 32.39
N ALA A 10 24.79 7.23 31.72
CA ALA A 10 23.99 7.79 30.64
C ALA A 10 24.12 6.85 29.44
N ALA A 11 23.44 5.71 29.49
CA ALA A 11 23.13 4.96 28.28
C ALA A 11 22.12 5.79 27.49
N THR A 12 22.61 6.72 26.66
CA THR A 12 21.81 7.23 25.54
C THR A 12 21.68 6.08 24.55
N THR A 13 20.85 5.09 24.87
CA THR A 13 20.22 4.29 23.83
C THR A 13 19.44 5.31 23.01
N ALA A 14 19.97 5.64 21.84
CA ALA A 14 19.17 6.21 20.79
C ALA A 14 18.02 5.24 20.56
N LEU A 15 16.89 5.49 21.22
CA LEU A 15 15.60 5.09 20.70
C LEU A 15 15.54 5.81 19.36
N ALA A 16 15.98 5.12 18.30
CA ALA A 16 15.51 5.40 16.97
C ALA A 16 14.00 5.29 17.08
N ALA A 17 13.35 6.42 17.39
CA ALA A 17 11.92 6.53 17.31
C ALA A 17 11.57 5.99 15.92
N PRO A 18 10.63 5.03 15.80
CA PRO A 18 10.13 4.67 14.49
C PRO A 18 9.74 5.99 13.84
N LYS A 19 10.39 6.27 12.71
CA LYS A 19 10.09 7.44 11.87
C LYS A 19 8.56 7.53 11.84
N PRO A 20 7.93 8.65 12.22
CA PRO A 20 6.48 8.75 12.13
C PRO A 20 6.13 8.34 10.71
N GLY A 21 5.50 7.16 10.57
CA GLY A 21 4.98 6.73 9.30
C GLY A 21 4.07 7.86 8.87
N GLY A 22 4.38 8.49 7.74
CA GLY A 22 3.62 9.63 7.27
C GLY A 22 2.14 9.25 7.26
N ASP A 23 1.26 10.18 7.65
CA ASP A 23 -0.20 10.01 7.70
C ASP A 23 -0.85 9.71 6.32
N GLY A 24 -0.02 9.44 5.30
CA GLY A 24 -0.42 9.14 3.93
C GLY A 24 -0.57 7.64 3.68
N PRO A 25 -1.25 7.28 2.59
CA PRO A 25 -1.38 5.90 2.17
C PRO A 25 0.00 5.25 1.96
N PRO A 26 0.14 3.94 2.22
CA PRO A 26 1.33 3.20 1.84
C PRO A 26 1.60 3.36 0.33
N PRO A 27 2.89 3.39 -0.09
CA PRO A 27 3.23 3.47 -1.50
C PRO A 27 2.68 2.25 -2.25
N THR A 28 2.24 2.47 -3.49
CA THR A 28 1.67 1.44 -4.36
C THR A 28 2.58 1.09 -5.54
N ASP A 29 3.85 1.52 -5.51
CA ASP A 29 4.97 1.18 -6.41
C ASP A 29 4.61 0.57 -7.78
N GLY A 30 3.89 1.34 -8.61
CA GLY A 30 3.56 0.92 -9.99
C GLY A 30 2.49 -0.17 -10.10
N GLN A 31 1.67 -0.36 -9.08
CA GLN A 31 0.55 -1.31 -9.05
C GLN A 31 -0.78 -0.59 -9.30
N CYS A 32 -1.67 -1.22 -10.07
CA CYS A 32 -3.05 -0.76 -10.24
C CYS A 32 -3.91 -1.17 -9.03
N VAL A 33 -3.82 -0.42 -7.94
CA VAL A 33 -4.61 -0.66 -6.72
C VAL A 33 -5.28 0.62 -6.23
N GLY A 34 -6.52 0.49 -5.76
CA GLY A 34 -7.18 1.54 -5.00
C GLY A 34 -6.73 1.51 -3.55
N VAL A 35 -6.58 2.68 -2.91
CA VAL A 35 -6.21 2.76 -1.50
C VAL A 35 -7.20 3.65 -0.76
N GLU A 36 -7.80 3.12 0.29
CA GLU A 36 -8.77 3.83 1.13
C GLU A 36 -8.39 3.70 2.61
N LYS A 37 -8.84 4.65 3.44
CA LYS A 37 -8.64 4.56 4.88
C LYS A 37 -9.43 3.38 5.43
N GLY A 38 -8.76 2.55 6.23
CA GLY A 38 -9.39 1.45 6.92
C GLY A 38 -10.14 1.88 8.19
N PRO A 39 -10.85 0.95 8.83
CA PRO A 39 -11.71 1.24 9.99
C PRO A 39 -10.91 1.55 11.26
N GLU A 40 -9.66 1.11 11.35
CA GLU A 40 -8.80 1.33 12.51
C GLU A 40 -7.85 2.52 12.27
N PRO A 41 -7.52 3.32 13.31
CA PRO A 41 -6.54 4.40 13.18
C PRO A 41 -5.21 3.89 12.61
N GLY A 42 -4.78 4.47 11.48
CA GLY A 42 -3.55 4.07 10.78
C GLY A 42 -3.68 2.85 9.86
N SER A 43 -4.88 2.27 9.72
CA SER A 43 -5.13 1.17 8.77
C SER A 43 -5.49 1.67 7.37
N TRP A 44 -5.17 0.86 6.37
CA TRP A 44 -5.46 1.10 4.96
C TRP A 44 -6.09 -0.13 4.33
N VAL A 45 -7.06 0.09 3.46
CA VAL A 45 -7.73 -0.94 2.67
C VAL A 45 -7.25 -0.80 1.23
N PHE A 46 -6.69 -1.88 0.70
CA PHE A 46 -6.31 -1.99 -0.69
C PHE A 46 -7.44 -2.62 -1.48
N LYS A 47 -7.70 -2.08 -2.67
CA LYS A 47 -8.66 -2.60 -3.64
C LYS A 47 -7.91 -3.07 -4.87
N ASP A 48 -7.89 -4.38 -5.06
CA ASP A 48 -7.36 -4.98 -6.28
C ASP A 48 -8.36 -4.85 -7.45
N CYS A 49 -7.87 -5.11 -8.65
CA CYS A 49 -8.71 -5.22 -9.83
C CYS A 49 -9.65 -6.43 -9.73
N ALA A 50 -10.84 -6.29 -10.32
CA ALA A 50 -11.80 -7.39 -10.39
C ALA A 50 -11.24 -8.53 -11.24
N LEU A 51 -11.32 -9.76 -10.72
CA LEU A 51 -10.98 -10.96 -11.46
C LEU A 51 -12.13 -11.34 -12.39
N PHE A 52 -11.81 -11.66 -13.64
CA PHE A 52 -12.76 -12.18 -14.61
C PHE A 52 -12.14 -13.31 -15.43
N GLN A 53 -13.00 -14.15 -16.00
CA GLN A 53 -12.60 -15.22 -16.90
C GLN A 53 -13.40 -15.10 -18.19
N ILE A 54 -12.72 -15.18 -19.33
CA ILE A 54 -13.37 -15.24 -20.64
C ILE A 54 -13.53 -16.72 -21.00
N PRO A 55 -14.76 -17.25 -21.13
CA PRO A 55 -14.97 -18.64 -21.50
C PRO A 55 -14.35 -18.97 -22.88
N PRO A 56 -13.82 -20.19 -23.08
CA PRO A 56 -13.35 -20.62 -24.39
C PRO A 56 -14.45 -20.51 -25.45
N GLY A 57 -14.12 -19.94 -26.61
CA GLY A 57 -15.08 -19.71 -27.71
C GLY A 57 -15.97 -18.48 -27.53
N SER A 58 -15.84 -17.72 -26.44
CA SER A 58 -16.48 -16.42 -26.29
C SER A 58 -15.94 -15.42 -27.32
N PRO A 59 -16.78 -14.51 -27.84
CA PRO A 59 -16.32 -13.43 -28.72
C PRO A 59 -15.67 -12.28 -27.94
N CYS A 60 -15.62 -12.34 -26.60
CA CYS A 60 -15.00 -11.31 -25.78
C CYS A 60 -13.46 -11.39 -25.81
N THR A 61 -12.82 -10.26 -25.61
CA THR A 61 -11.37 -10.10 -25.48
C THR A 61 -10.99 -9.42 -24.17
N THR A 62 -9.73 -9.52 -23.76
CA THR A 62 -9.21 -8.81 -22.58
C THR A 62 -8.52 -7.52 -23.02
N ILE A 63 -8.98 -6.38 -22.50
CA ILE A 63 -8.21 -5.14 -22.50
C ILE A 63 -7.16 -5.26 -21.39
N PRO A 64 -5.86 -5.10 -21.70
CA PRO A 64 -4.79 -5.23 -20.71
C PRO A 64 -4.80 -4.09 -19.70
N GLU A 65 -4.09 -4.29 -18.60
CA GLU A 65 -3.83 -3.26 -17.58
C GLU A 65 -3.12 -2.03 -18.21
N ASP A 66 -3.53 -0.83 -17.78
CA ASP A 66 -2.93 0.45 -18.19
C ASP A 66 -2.52 1.27 -16.95
N LEU A 67 -1.29 1.06 -16.49
CA LEU A 67 -0.71 1.74 -15.33
C LEU A 67 -0.56 3.26 -15.50
N SER A 68 -0.83 3.81 -16.70
CA SER A 68 -0.87 5.26 -16.94
C SER A 68 -2.13 5.91 -16.36
N LYS A 69 -3.14 5.11 -16.02
CA LYS A 69 -4.43 5.58 -15.49
C LYS A 69 -4.54 5.33 -13.99
N PRO A 70 -5.38 6.11 -13.28
CA PRO A 70 -5.69 5.82 -11.88
C PRO A 70 -6.58 4.58 -11.74
N TYR A 71 -6.56 3.94 -10.58
CA TYR A 71 -7.58 2.95 -10.22
C TYR A 71 -8.98 3.61 -10.19
N PRO A 72 -10.04 2.96 -10.70
CA PRO A 72 -10.09 1.60 -11.27
C PRO A 72 -9.80 1.51 -12.78
N ASP A 73 -9.53 2.63 -13.47
CA ASP A 73 -9.39 2.68 -14.93
C ASP A 73 -8.10 2.04 -15.45
N CYS A 74 -7.10 1.83 -14.58
CA CYS A 74 -5.93 1.03 -14.92
C CYS A 74 -6.19 -0.46 -14.99
N CYS A 75 -7.31 -0.96 -14.45
CA CYS A 75 -7.55 -2.39 -14.35
C CYS A 75 -7.80 -3.04 -15.72
N PRO A 76 -7.43 -4.33 -15.89
CA PRO A 76 -7.82 -5.09 -17.07
C PRO A 76 -9.35 -5.22 -17.12
N GLN A 77 -9.92 -5.21 -18.32
CA GLN A 77 -11.37 -5.25 -18.53
C GLN A 77 -11.75 -6.24 -19.63
N PRO A 78 -12.88 -6.96 -19.50
CA PRO A 78 -13.45 -7.69 -20.61
C PRO A 78 -14.07 -6.71 -21.62
N SER A 79 -13.80 -6.92 -22.90
CA SER A 79 -14.43 -6.22 -24.01
C SER A 79 -15.18 -7.22 -24.87
N CYS A 80 -16.50 -7.17 -24.80
CA CYS A 80 -17.39 -8.03 -25.57
C CYS A 80 -18.06 -7.21 -26.68
N PRO A 81 -18.27 -7.78 -27.88
CA PRO A 81 -19.12 -7.14 -28.87
C PRO A 81 -20.55 -7.00 -28.33
N GLU A 82 -21.23 -5.92 -28.73
CA GLU A 82 -22.63 -5.66 -28.41
C GLU A 82 -23.60 -6.64 -29.07
#